data_AF-A0A521S603-F1
#
_entry.id   AF-A0A521S603-F1
#
_cell.length_a   1.000
_cell.length_b   1.000
_cell.length_c   1.000
_cell.angle_alpha   90.00
_cell.angle_beta   90.00
_cell.angle_gamma   90.00
#
_symmetry.space_group_name_H-M   'P 1'
#
loop_
_entity.id
_entity.type
_entity.pdbx_description
1 polymer ?
#
loop_
_entity_poly.entity_id
_entity_poly.type
_entity_poly.pdbx_seq_one_letter_code
_entity_poly.pdbx_strand_id
1 'polypeptide(L)'
;MMKERGWTYAQCISAWDALVKMKTENELAEWHYSNVQKGAAIVSETQQASISMLQRQLRIGYDQAAWILEELETLGIVGRANGDKPREILVTDHREIEERLQKLGQDKAYKSALAFRARLGENAIF
;
A
#
# COMPACT_ATOMS: atom_id res chain seq x y z
N MET A 1 31.22 0.27 19.67
CA MET A 1 30.60 1.53 20.15
C MET A 1 31.20 2.68 19.33
N MET A 2 30.36 3.59 18.82
CA MET A 2 30.59 4.46 17.65
C MET A 2 31.63 5.60 17.85
N LYS A 3 32.94 5.32 17.87
CA LYS A 3 34.00 6.37 17.87
C LYS A 3 35.07 6.22 16.79
N GLU A 4 35.11 5.12 16.04
CA GLU A 4 36.24 4.83 15.14
C GLU A 4 36.08 5.37 13.70
N ARG A 5 34.91 5.90 13.32
CA ARG A 5 34.62 6.32 11.93
C ARG A 5 34.70 7.82 11.66
N GLY A 6 34.95 8.67 12.67
CA GLY A 6 35.07 10.12 12.46
C GLY A 6 33.75 10.84 12.12
N TRP A 7 32.60 10.23 12.42
CA TRP A 7 31.29 10.82 12.16
C TRP A 7 30.88 11.75 13.30
N THR A 8 30.30 12.90 12.95
CA THR A 8 29.70 13.83 13.92
C THR A 8 28.38 13.28 14.46
N TYR A 9 27.97 13.76 15.63
CA TYR A 9 26.71 13.35 16.26
C TYR A 9 25.48 13.61 15.37
N ALA A 10 25.47 14.74 14.64
CA ALA A 10 24.44 15.06 13.66
C ALA A 10 24.42 14.05 12.49
N GLN A 11 25.58 13.66 11.96
CA GLN A 11 25.67 12.64 10.90
C GLN A 11 25.20 11.26 11.39
N CYS A 12 25.49 10.90 12.64
CA CYS A 12 25.01 9.67 13.24
C CYS A 12 23.47 9.68 13.42
N ILE A 13 22.89 10.79 13.87
CA ILE A 13 21.42 10.95 13.96
C ILE A 13 20.81 10.87 12.57
N SER A 14 21.32 11.61 11.59
CA SER A 14 20.78 11.58 10.22
C SER A 14 20.88 10.19 9.57
N ALA A 15 21.96 9.45 9.81
CA ALA A 15 22.07 8.09 9.30
C ALA A 15 21.22 7.09 10.07
N TRP A 16 21.02 7.26 11.37
CA TRP A 16 20.09 6.43 12.14
C TRP A 16 18.65 6.71 11.73
N ASP A 17 18.26 7.98 11.58
CA ASP A 17 16.96 8.39 11.04
C ASP A 17 16.75 7.83 9.63
N ALA A 18 17.77 7.85 8.77
CA ALA A 18 17.71 7.26 7.45
C ALA A 18 17.59 5.72 7.50
N LEU A 19 18.28 5.05 8.42
CA LEU A 19 18.21 3.60 8.60
C LEU A 19 16.86 3.15 9.16
N VAL A 20 16.32 3.90 10.13
CA VAL A 20 14.98 3.69 10.69
C VAL A 20 13.94 3.92 9.59
N LYS A 21 14.06 5.02 8.82
CA LYS A 21 13.19 5.30 7.67
C LYS A 21 13.25 4.21 6.58
N MET A 22 14.44 3.73 6.23
CA MET A 22 14.61 2.63 5.27
C MET A 22 13.97 1.32 5.77
N LYS A 23 14.09 1.03 7.07
CA LYS A 23 13.49 -0.17 7.67
C LYS A 23 11.96 -0.08 7.64
N THR A 24 11.41 1.09 7.94
CA THR A 24 9.97 1.35 7.84
C THR A 24 9.45 1.36 6.41
N GLU A 25 10.24 1.80 5.42
CA GLU A 25 9.80 1.83 4.01
C GLU A 25 9.60 0.41 3.45
N ASN A 26 10.51 -0.52 3.75
CA ASN A 26 10.35 -1.91 3.32
C ASN A 26 9.25 -2.65 4.10
N GLU A 27 9.16 -2.42 5.41
CA GLU A 27 8.08 -2.95 6.27
C GLU A 27 6.70 -2.40 5.83
N LEU A 28 6.61 -1.13 5.42
CA LEU A 28 5.37 -0.50 4.93
C LEU A 28 4.98 -1.03 3.55
N ALA A 29 5.93 -1.24 2.65
CA ALA A 29 5.66 -1.84 1.35
C ALA A 29 5.13 -3.28 1.48
N GLU A 30 5.73 -4.07 2.38
CA GLU A 30 5.26 -5.42 2.71
C GLU A 30 3.85 -5.39 3.34
N TRP A 31 3.62 -4.46 4.28
CA TRP A 31 2.32 -4.25 4.88
C TRP A 31 1.26 -3.88 3.83
N HIS A 32 1.58 -2.94 2.94
CA HIS A 32 0.66 -2.48 1.90
C HIS A 32 0.31 -3.64 0.96
N TYR A 33 1.31 -4.36 0.46
CA TYR A 33 1.10 -5.50 -0.42
C TYR A 33 0.22 -6.58 0.24
N SER A 34 0.49 -6.90 1.51
CA SER A 34 -0.33 -7.87 2.26
C SER A 34 -1.79 -7.43 2.39
N ASN A 35 -2.05 -6.14 2.64
CA ASN A 35 -3.42 -5.65 2.79
C ASN A 35 -4.15 -5.46 1.47
N VAL A 36 -3.46 -5.12 0.37
CA VAL A 36 -4.04 -5.12 -0.97
C VAL A 36 -4.51 -6.52 -1.35
N GLN A 37 -3.68 -7.55 -1.09
CA GLN A 37 -4.05 -8.94 -1.33
C GLN A 37 -5.30 -9.36 -0.52
N LYS A 38 -5.32 -9.05 0.78
CA LYS A 38 -6.49 -9.33 1.63
C LYS A 38 -7.72 -8.56 1.17
N GLY A 39 -7.55 -7.29 0.80
CA GLY A 39 -8.61 -6.42 0.28
C GLY A 39 -9.24 -7.00 -0.99
N ALA A 40 -8.43 -7.49 -1.92
CA ALA A 40 -8.91 -8.14 -3.15
C ALA A 40 -9.77 -9.39 -2.84
N ALA A 41 -9.33 -10.22 -1.89
CA ALA A 41 -10.09 -11.39 -1.46
C ALA A 41 -11.44 -11.00 -0.85
N ILE A 42 -11.44 -10.02 0.07
CA ILE A 42 -12.67 -9.50 0.70
C ILE A 42 -13.62 -8.92 -0.34
N VAL A 43 -13.12 -8.15 -1.30
CA VAL A 43 -13.95 -7.55 -2.37
C VAL A 43 -14.60 -8.64 -3.22
N SER A 44 -13.84 -9.67 -3.60
CA SER A 44 -14.39 -10.80 -4.36
C SER A 44 -15.44 -11.59 -3.57
N GLU A 45 -15.21 -11.84 -2.29
CA GLU A 45 -16.15 -12.59 -1.44
C GLU A 45 -17.43 -11.80 -1.13
N THR A 46 -17.30 -10.52 -0.80
CA THR A 46 -18.43 -9.68 -0.36
C THR A 46 -19.21 -9.03 -1.49
N GLN A 47 -18.64 -9.03 -2.70
CA GLN A 47 -19.18 -8.31 -3.87
C GLN A 47 -19.43 -6.81 -3.58
N GLN A 48 -18.65 -6.22 -2.66
CA GLN A 48 -18.68 -4.80 -2.33
C GLN A 48 -17.27 -4.22 -2.35
N ALA A 49 -17.11 -3.05 -2.98
CA ALA A 49 -15.86 -2.31 -3.01
C ALA A 49 -16.06 -0.88 -2.51
N SER A 50 -15.85 -0.67 -1.21
CA SER A 50 -15.93 0.65 -0.57
C SER A 50 -14.91 0.82 0.56
N ILE A 51 -14.52 2.07 0.81
CA ILE A 51 -13.53 2.42 1.84
C ILE A 51 -14.00 1.96 3.23
N SER A 52 -15.25 2.29 3.59
CA SER A 52 -15.81 1.93 4.90
C SER A 52 -15.96 0.42 5.11
N MET A 53 -16.10 -0.37 4.04
CA MET A 53 -16.04 -1.81 4.13
C MET A 53 -14.60 -2.28 4.40
N LEU A 54 -13.60 -1.78 3.67
CA LEU A 54 -12.20 -2.15 3.88
C LEU A 54 -11.71 -1.77 5.29
N GLN A 55 -12.09 -0.58 5.79
CA GLN A 55 -11.77 -0.15 7.16
C GLN A 55 -12.24 -1.16 8.21
N ARG A 56 -13.47 -1.66 8.09
CA ARG A 56 -14.05 -2.61 9.05
C ARG A 56 -13.42 -4.01 8.94
N GLN A 57 -13.19 -4.48 7.72
CA GLN A 57 -12.68 -5.82 7.48
C GLN A 57 -11.19 -5.94 7.81
N LEU A 58 -10.40 -4.95 7.42
CA LEU A 58 -8.94 -4.94 7.63
C LEU A 58 -8.51 -4.26 8.93
N ARG A 59 -9.44 -3.56 9.61
CA ARG A 59 -9.16 -2.78 10.83
C ARG A 59 -8.08 -1.71 10.63
N ILE A 60 -8.20 -0.98 9.52
CA ILE A 60 -7.25 0.05 9.08
C ILE A 60 -7.90 1.44 9.04
N GLY A 61 -7.05 2.48 9.01
CA GLY A 61 -7.47 3.86 8.85
C GLY A 61 -8.07 4.16 7.47
N TYR A 62 -8.69 5.33 7.33
CA TYR A 62 -9.33 5.77 6.09
C TYR A 62 -8.33 5.84 4.92
N ASP A 63 -7.19 6.51 5.11
CA ASP A 63 -6.21 6.72 4.03
C ASP A 63 -5.65 5.39 3.52
N GLN A 64 -5.34 4.48 4.44
CA GLN A 64 -4.88 3.14 4.09
C GLN A 64 -5.94 2.35 3.31
N ALA A 65 -7.21 2.44 3.71
CA ALA A 65 -8.30 1.81 2.97
C ALA A 65 -8.53 2.45 1.60
N ALA A 66 -8.39 3.78 1.48
CA ALA A 66 -8.47 4.50 0.22
C ALA A 66 -7.36 4.08 -0.74
N TRP A 67 -6.11 3.99 -0.25
CA TRP A 67 -4.96 3.54 -1.03
C TRP A 67 -5.13 2.12 -1.55
N ILE A 68 -5.58 1.21 -0.69
CA ILE A 68 -5.87 -0.17 -1.12
C ILE A 68 -6.93 -0.16 -2.22
N LEU A 69 -7.97 0.65 -2.10
CA LEU A 69 -9.05 0.71 -3.08
C LEU A 69 -8.58 1.31 -4.43
N GLU A 70 -7.73 2.33 -4.41
CA GLU A 70 -7.05 2.88 -5.61
C GLU A 70 -6.14 1.85 -6.27
N GLU A 71 -5.44 1.04 -5.47
CA GLU A 71 -4.58 -0.02 -5.98
C GLU A 71 -5.40 -1.09 -6.70
N LEU A 72 -6.52 -1.51 -6.10
CA LEU A 72 -7.45 -2.44 -6.73
C LEU A 72 -8.08 -1.88 -8.01
N GLU A 73 -8.27 -0.56 -8.10
CA GLU A 73 -8.69 0.13 -9.34
C GLU A 73 -7.59 0.08 -10.40
N THR A 74 -6.34 0.37 -10.02
CA THR A 74 -5.17 0.34 -10.91
C THR A 74 -4.93 -1.06 -11.47
N LEU A 75 -5.15 -2.08 -10.65
CA LEU A 75 -5.12 -3.50 -11.03
C LEU A 75 -6.30 -3.91 -11.93
N GLY A 76 -7.31 -3.05 -12.09
CA GLY A 76 -8.53 -3.33 -12.82
C GLY A 76 -9.39 -4.43 -12.18
N ILE A 77 -9.22 -4.66 -10.88
CA ILE A 77 -10.08 -5.58 -10.09
C ILE A 77 -11.39 -4.86 -9.75
N VAL A 78 -11.27 -3.57 -9.44
CA VAL A 78 -12.37 -2.67 -9.11
C VAL A 78 -12.48 -1.58 -10.18
N GLY A 79 -13.70 -1.16 -10.48
CA GLY A 79 -13.99 -0.07 -11.40
C GLY A 79 -13.74 1.32 -10.80
N ARG A 80 -13.92 2.34 -11.64
CA ARG A 80 -13.77 3.74 -11.23
C ARG A 80 -14.81 4.13 -10.17
N ALA A 81 -14.47 5.15 -9.37
CA ALA A 81 -15.41 5.72 -8.41
C ALA A 81 -16.63 6.31 -9.13
N ASN A 82 -17.84 5.94 -8.67
CA ASN A 82 -19.11 6.45 -9.18
C ASN A 82 -19.91 7.09 -8.04
N GLY A 83 -19.46 8.28 -7.61
CA GLY A 83 -20.07 9.02 -6.50
C GLY A 83 -20.02 8.24 -5.19
N ASP A 84 -21.14 8.25 -4.45
CA ASP A 84 -21.24 7.66 -3.12
C ASP A 84 -21.52 6.14 -3.13
N LYS A 85 -21.70 5.56 -4.32
CA LYS A 85 -22.04 4.14 -4.46
C LYS A 85 -20.78 3.27 -4.34
N PRO A 86 -20.92 2.02 -3.87
CA PRO A 86 -19.85 1.03 -3.96
C PRO A 86 -19.35 0.93 -5.40
N ARG A 87 -18.03 0.80 -5.56
CA ARG A 87 -17.40 0.66 -6.87
C ARG A 87 -17.82 -0.68 -7.50
N GLU A 88 -17.90 -0.68 -8.83
CA GLU A 88 -18.15 -1.89 -9.61
C GLU A 88 -16.99 -2.87 -9.44
N ILE A 89 -17.27 -4.16 -9.42
CA ILE A 89 -16.26 -5.21 -9.35
C ILE A 89 -16.12 -5.81 -10.74
N LEU A 90 -14.91 -5.70 -11.30
CA LEU A 90 -14.61 -6.13 -12.67
C LEU A 90 -14.13 -7.58 -12.72
N VAL A 91 -13.49 -8.05 -11.63
CA VAL A 91 -12.92 -9.39 -11.53
C VAL A 91 -13.29 -10.01 -10.20
N THR A 92 -13.79 -11.25 -10.26
CA THR A 92 -14.12 -12.05 -9.09
C THR A 92 -13.31 -13.36 -9.03
N ASP A 93 -12.73 -13.78 -10.16
CA ASP A 93 -11.92 -14.99 -10.21
C ASP A 93 -10.62 -14.81 -9.42
N HIS A 94 -10.40 -15.71 -8.46
CA HIS A 94 -9.24 -15.63 -7.56
C HIS A 94 -7.91 -15.81 -8.30
N ARG A 95 -7.85 -16.67 -9.33
CA ARG A 95 -6.61 -16.91 -10.08
C ARG A 95 -6.23 -15.66 -10.87
N GLU A 96 -7.19 -15.05 -11.54
CA GLU A 96 -6.97 -13.80 -12.28
C GLU A 96 -6.52 -12.66 -11.35
N ILE A 97 -7.12 -12.54 -10.15
CA ILE A 97 -6.71 -11.56 -9.14
C ILE A 97 -5.25 -11.78 -8.72
N GLU A 98 -4.87 -13.03 -8.43
CA GLU A 98 -3.49 -13.37 -8.04
C GLU A 98 -2.48 -13.02 -9.14
N GLU A 99 -2.80 -13.33 -10.40
CA GLU A 99 -1.94 -12.99 -11.55
C GLU A 99 -1.76 -11.47 -11.69
N ARG A 100 -2.81 -10.69 -11.48
CA ARG A 100 -2.76 -9.21 -11.52
C ARG A 100 -1.88 -8.66 -10.39
N LEU A 101 -2.01 -9.19 -9.17
CA LEU A 101 -1.19 -8.80 -8.03
C LEU A 101 0.29 -9.15 -8.22
N GLN A 102 0.59 -10.30 -8.82
CA GLN A 102 1.97 -10.71 -9.11
C GLN A 102 2.64 -9.80 -10.14
N LYS A 103 1.91 -9.39 -11.19
CA LYS A 103 2.42 -8.44 -12.19
C LYS A 103 2.81 -7.11 -11.54
N LEU A 104 1.99 -6.61 -10.63
CA LEU A 104 2.25 -5.39 -9.87
C LEU A 104 3.50 -5.51 -8.97
N GLY A 105 3.62 -6.63 -8.24
CA GLY A 105 4.77 -6.89 -7.38
C GLY A 105 6.11 -7.00 -8.11
N GLN A 106 6.11 -7.17 -9.44
CA GLN A 106 7.30 -7.21 -10.28
C GLN A 106 7.63 -5.86 -10.94
N ASP A 107 6.70 -4.91 -10.94
CA ASP A 107 6.91 -3.61 -11.54
C ASP A 107 7.88 -2.76 -10.69
N LYS A 108 9.04 -2.43 -11.27
CA LYS A 108 10.04 -1.55 -10.63
C LYS A 108 9.48 -0.15 -10.39
N ALA A 109 8.60 0.36 -11.27
CA ALA A 109 7.95 1.64 -11.09
C ALA A 109 7.03 1.63 -9.87
N TYR A 110 6.21 0.57 -9.71
CA TYR A 110 5.35 0.39 -8.55
C TYR A 110 6.14 0.36 -7.23
N LYS A 111 7.22 -0.42 -7.15
CA LYS A 111 8.08 -0.44 -5.94
C LYS A 111 8.70 0.92 -5.64
N SER A 112 9.12 1.65 -6.68
CA SER A 112 9.66 2.99 -6.49
C SER A 112 8.60 4.01 -6.05
N ALA A 113 7.36 3.91 -6.55
CA ALA A 113 6.25 4.77 -6.19
C ALA A 113 5.74 4.49 -4.78
N LEU A 114 5.66 3.21 -4.37
CA LEU A 114 5.35 2.82 -3.00
C LEU A 114 6.40 3.32 -2.02
N ALA A 115 7.69 3.11 -2.33
CA ALA A 115 8.79 3.63 -1.52
C ALA A 115 8.77 5.17 -1.47
N PHE A 116 8.38 5.83 -2.56
CA PHE A 116 8.23 7.28 -2.61
C PHE A 116 7.06 7.79 -1.76
N ARG A 117 5.88 7.17 -1.86
CA ARG A 117 4.72 7.48 -1.01
C ARG A 117 5.01 7.22 0.48
N ALA A 118 5.71 6.14 0.79
CA ALA A 118 6.22 5.85 2.13
C ALA A 118 7.15 6.95 2.66
N ARG A 119 8.05 7.43 1.80
CA ARG A 119 9.04 8.48 2.11
C ARG A 119 8.45 9.84 2.40
N LEU A 120 7.28 10.16 1.83
CA LEU A 120 6.58 11.43 2.09
C LEU A 120 5.91 11.47 3.47
N GLY A 121 5.82 10.33 4.17
CA GLY A 121 5.02 10.20 5.39
C GLY A 121 3.53 10.15 5.04
N GLU A 122 2.78 9.30 5.72
CA GLU A 122 1.31 9.26 5.61
C GLU A 122 0.73 10.69 5.66
N ASN A 123 -0.21 10.98 4.76
CA ASN A 123 -0.81 12.29 4.39
C ASN A 123 -0.30 12.98 3.10
N ALA A 124 0.06 12.23 2.06
CA ALA A 124 -0.01 12.79 0.70
C ALA A 124 -1.42 12.61 0.12
N ILE A 125 -2.37 13.38 0.64
CA ILE A 125 -3.65 13.64 -0.04
C ILE A 125 -3.40 14.87 -0.93
N PHE A 126 -3.46 14.68 -2.24
CA PHE A 126 -3.80 15.74 -3.19
C PHE A 126 -5.15 15.38 -3.81
#